data_AF-A0A8J5FLF6-F1
#
_entry.id   AF-A0A8J5FLF6-F1
#
_cell.length_a   1.000
_cell.length_b   1.000
_cell.length_c   1.000
_cell.angle_alpha   90.00
_cell.angle_beta   90.00
_cell.angle_gamma   90.00
#
_symmetry.space_group_name_H-M   'P 1'
#
loop_
_entity.id
_entity.type
_entity.pdbx_description
1 polymer ?
#
loop_
_entity_poly.entity_id
_entity_poly.type
_entity_poly.pdbx_seq_one_letter_code
_entity_poly.pdbx_strand_id
1 'polypeptide(L)'
;MVGTVDESNGSAHCHSNGTEERLEELRRLLGKSEGDLLKIVGVGAGAWGTVFAALIQDAYGQFRDGVQILIWRRPGRAVDRATAEHLFEVINSREDVLRRLIRRCAYLKYVEGRLGDRTLYADEILKDGFCLNMIDTPVCPLKVVTNLQEAVWDADIVVNGLPSTETREVFEEIARYWKDRRSPPIIISLAKGIEAALDPLPRIITPTQMINLATGVPMENILYVGGPNIASEIYNKEYANARICGAEKWRKPLAKFLRQPHFIVWDNSDLITHEVMGGLKNVYAIGAGMIAALTNESATSKSVYFAHCTSEMIFITHLLTEEPEKLAGPLLADTYVTLLKGRNAWYGQMLAKGELSLDMGDSIKGKGTIQGVSAVHAFFELLSQASLSVLDPEEKKPVTPVQLCPILKTLHKILIKRELPTEAILQALRDETMNDPRDRIVLAQSHAFYRPSLLGQP
;
A
#
# COMPACT_ATOMS: atom_id res chain seq x y z
N MET A 1 -57.50 -19.89 6.06
CA MET A 1 -56.65 -18.98 6.86
C MET A 1 -55.24 -19.52 6.81
N VAL A 2 -54.43 -19.01 5.89
CA VAL A 2 -52.98 -19.27 5.86
C VAL A 2 -52.35 -17.89 5.79
N GLY A 3 -51.71 -17.50 6.90
CA GLY A 3 -51.12 -16.18 7.08
C GLY A 3 -49.86 -16.04 6.23
N THR A 4 -49.79 -14.92 5.52
CA THR A 4 -48.59 -14.38 4.89
C THR A 4 -47.63 -13.89 5.96
N VAL A 5 -46.38 -14.38 5.91
CA VAL A 5 -45.26 -13.90 6.72
C VAL A 5 -44.60 -12.76 5.94
N ASP A 6 -44.69 -11.54 6.47
CA ASP A 6 -43.89 -10.39 6.03
C ASP A 6 -42.44 -10.59 6.49
N GLU A 7 -41.55 -10.94 5.56
CA GLU A 7 -40.10 -10.92 5.80
C GLU A 7 -39.56 -9.49 5.69
N SER A 8 -39.51 -8.83 6.85
CA SER A 8 -38.42 -7.99 7.35
C SER A 8 -37.64 -7.09 6.36
N ASN A 9 -38.12 -5.86 6.21
CA ASN A 9 -37.36 -4.70 5.71
C ASN A 9 -36.47 -4.04 6.81
N GLY A 10 -36.09 -4.79 7.85
CA GLY A 10 -35.60 -4.24 9.14
C GLY A 10 -34.08 -4.11 9.30
N SER A 11 -33.24 -4.71 8.45
CA SER A 11 -31.77 -4.68 8.65
C SER A 11 -31.06 -3.50 7.97
N ALA A 12 -31.61 -2.98 6.87
CA ALA A 12 -31.00 -1.86 6.14
C ALA A 12 -31.08 -0.52 6.91
N HIS A 13 -32.19 -0.28 7.62
CA HIS A 13 -32.42 0.97 8.37
C HIS A 13 -31.53 1.13 9.61
N CYS A 14 -31.10 0.02 10.23
CA CYS A 14 -30.26 0.08 11.44
C CYS A 14 -28.78 0.35 11.08
N HIS A 15 -28.31 -0.15 9.94
CA HIS A 15 -26.95 0.10 9.44
C HIS A 15 -26.79 1.49 8.79
N SER A 16 -27.86 2.07 8.21
CA SER A 16 -27.81 3.41 7.64
C SER A 16 -27.59 4.48 8.71
N ASN A 17 -28.29 4.38 9.84
CA ASN A 17 -28.21 5.38 10.93
C ASN A 17 -26.80 5.49 11.51
N GLY A 18 -26.12 4.36 11.75
CA GLY A 18 -24.74 4.38 12.28
C GLY A 18 -23.70 4.86 11.26
N THR A 19 -23.99 4.81 9.96
CA THR A 19 -23.06 5.30 8.92
C THR A 19 -23.22 6.81 8.72
N GLU A 20 -24.46 7.30 8.73
CA GLU A 20 -24.75 8.73 8.73
C GLU A 20 -24.17 9.43 9.96
N GLU A 21 -24.34 8.86 11.16
CA GLU A 21 -23.78 9.40 12.40
C GLU A 21 -22.24 9.55 12.34
N ARG A 22 -21.54 8.56 11.77
CA ARG A 22 -20.08 8.62 11.59
C ARG A 22 -19.65 9.69 10.58
N LEU A 23 -20.43 9.89 9.52
CA LEU A 23 -20.19 10.97 8.56
C LEU A 23 -20.37 12.34 9.22
N GLU A 24 -21.46 12.54 9.96
CA GLU A 24 -21.74 13.79 10.66
C GLU A 24 -20.75 14.06 11.80
N GLU A 25 -20.29 13.03 12.52
CA GLU A 25 -19.21 13.16 13.52
C GLU A 25 -17.95 13.73 12.87
N LEU A 26 -17.54 13.20 11.71
CA LEU A 26 -16.35 13.66 10.99
C LEU A 26 -16.52 15.06 10.37
N ARG A 27 -17.70 15.35 9.80
CA ARG A 27 -18.05 16.70 9.29
C ARG A 27 -17.95 17.75 10.40
N ARG A 28 -18.53 17.47 11.57
CA ARG A 28 -18.46 18.37 12.72
C ARG A 28 -17.04 18.57 13.22
N LEU A 29 -16.21 17.52 13.25
CA LEU A 29 -14.78 17.63 13.62
C LEU A 29 -13.99 18.51 12.64
N LEU A 30 -14.39 18.55 11.38
CA LEU A 30 -13.82 19.42 10.35
C LEU A 30 -14.46 20.83 10.31
N GLY A 31 -15.37 21.14 11.23
CA GLY A 31 -16.05 22.43 11.30
C GLY A 31 -16.99 22.70 10.13
N LYS A 32 -17.51 21.65 9.49
CA LYS A 32 -18.45 21.77 8.36
C LYS A 32 -19.82 22.24 8.86
N SER A 33 -20.40 23.22 8.16
CA SER A 33 -21.77 23.66 8.42
C SER A 33 -22.79 22.75 7.73
N GLU A 34 -24.06 22.90 8.09
CA GLU A 34 -25.15 22.23 7.40
C GLU A 34 -25.15 22.62 5.91
N GLY A 35 -25.13 21.63 5.02
CA GLY A 35 -24.99 21.81 3.58
C GLY A 35 -23.55 21.83 3.03
N ASP A 36 -22.52 21.93 3.88
CA ASP A 36 -21.12 21.83 3.42
C ASP A 36 -20.71 20.37 3.21
N LEU A 37 -20.29 20.04 1.99
CA LEU A 37 -19.81 18.70 1.67
C LEU A 37 -18.47 18.39 2.34
N LEU A 38 -18.35 17.17 2.88
CA LEU A 38 -17.06 16.53 3.13
C LEU A 38 -16.45 16.11 1.78
N LYS A 39 -15.32 16.72 1.39
CA LYS A 39 -14.66 16.47 0.11
C LYS A 39 -13.47 15.53 0.30
N ILE A 40 -13.57 14.33 -0.26
CA ILE A 40 -12.55 13.30 -0.20
C ILE A 40 -12.00 13.06 -1.61
N VAL A 41 -10.68 13.10 -1.78
CA VAL A 41 -10.03 12.79 -3.05
C VAL A 41 -9.01 11.68 -2.89
N GLY A 42 -9.10 10.64 -3.70
CA GLY A 42 -8.04 9.65 -3.87
C GLY A 42 -7.05 10.10 -4.94
N VAL A 43 -5.79 10.33 -4.57
CA VAL A 43 -4.71 10.65 -5.51
C VAL A 43 -3.99 9.34 -5.85
N GLY A 44 -4.23 8.82 -7.06
CA GLY A 44 -3.63 7.57 -7.53
C GLY A 44 -4.64 6.45 -7.72
N ALA A 45 -4.90 6.09 -8.98
CA ALA A 45 -5.84 5.03 -9.36
C ALA A 45 -5.16 3.66 -9.60
N GLY A 46 -4.20 3.30 -8.74
CA GLY A 46 -3.73 1.92 -8.64
C GLY A 46 -4.82 0.99 -8.09
N ALA A 47 -4.54 -0.31 -8.00
CA ALA A 47 -5.53 -1.28 -7.49
C ALA A 47 -5.99 -0.90 -6.06
N TRP A 48 -5.05 -0.66 -5.14
CA TRP A 48 -5.40 -0.34 -3.76
C TRP A 48 -6.05 1.04 -3.60
N GLY A 49 -5.51 2.09 -4.26
CA GLY A 49 -6.13 3.43 -4.23
C GLY A 49 -7.57 3.43 -4.79
N THR A 50 -7.80 2.66 -5.86
CA THR A 50 -9.14 2.50 -6.44
C THR A 50 -10.09 1.77 -5.49
N VAL A 51 -9.65 0.66 -4.90
CA VAL A 51 -10.47 -0.11 -3.94
C VAL A 51 -10.76 0.72 -2.69
N PHE A 52 -9.78 1.46 -2.17
CA PHE A 52 -9.99 2.32 -1.01
C PHE A 52 -11.01 3.43 -1.29
N ALA A 53 -10.94 4.07 -2.46
CA ALA A 53 -11.96 5.03 -2.89
C ALA A 53 -13.34 4.36 -3.06
N ALA A 54 -13.37 3.15 -3.63
CA ALA A 54 -14.59 2.38 -3.81
C ALA A 54 -15.24 1.96 -2.48
N LEU A 55 -14.43 1.61 -1.46
CA LEU A 55 -14.91 1.32 -0.10
C LEU A 55 -15.59 2.55 0.52
N ILE A 56 -14.98 3.74 0.41
CA ILE A 56 -15.58 4.97 0.91
C ILE A 56 -16.85 5.31 0.11
N GLN A 57 -16.83 5.09 -1.21
CA GLN A 57 -17.97 5.31 -2.09
C GLN A 57 -19.14 4.37 -1.78
N ASP A 58 -18.87 3.11 -1.47
CA ASP A 58 -19.89 2.11 -1.09
C ASP A 58 -20.53 2.48 0.26
N ALA A 59 -19.72 2.88 1.25
CA ALA A 59 -20.21 3.25 2.56
C ALA A 59 -21.00 4.57 2.59
N TYR A 60 -20.47 5.63 1.94
CA TYR A 60 -20.96 7.00 2.13
C TYR A 60 -21.57 7.62 0.89
N GLY A 61 -21.42 7.01 -0.28
CA GLY A 61 -21.84 7.61 -1.56
C GLY A 61 -23.35 7.84 -1.73
N GLN A 62 -24.17 7.26 -0.87
CA GLN A 62 -25.61 7.52 -0.79
C GLN A 62 -25.94 8.90 -0.20
N PHE A 63 -25.06 9.47 0.65
CA PHE A 63 -25.25 10.76 1.30
C PHE A 63 -24.75 11.91 0.42
N ARG A 64 -25.37 12.10 -0.75
CA ARG A 64 -24.91 13.02 -1.80
C ARG A 64 -24.78 14.48 -1.37
N ASP A 65 -25.58 14.89 -0.39
CA ASP A 65 -25.58 16.25 0.16
C ASP A 65 -24.65 16.41 1.37
N GLY A 66 -23.99 15.32 1.81
CA GLY A 66 -23.05 15.30 2.93
C GLY A 66 -21.60 14.99 2.54
N VAL A 67 -21.37 14.26 1.44
CA VAL A 67 -20.02 13.85 1.01
C VAL A 67 -19.85 13.89 -0.51
N GLN A 68 -18.65 14.27 -0.94
CA GLN A 68 -18.19 14.11 -2.32
C GLN A 68 -16.90 13.31 -2.34
N ILE A 69 -16.87 12.26 -3.16
CA ILE A 69 -15.72 11.37 -3.29
C ILE A 69 -15.24 11.42 -4.74
N LEU A 70 -13.98 11.80 -4.92
CA LEU A 70 -13.31 11.90 -6.21
C LEU A 70 -12.12 10.94 -6.24
N ILE A 71 -11.76 10.49 -7.43
CA ILE A 71 -10.47 9.84 -7.65
C ILE A 71 -9.73 10.54 -8.78
N TRP A 72 -8.53 11.00 -8.49
CA TRP A 72 -7.62 11.55 -9.46
C TRP A 72 -6.76 10.46 -10.09
N ARG A 73 -6.56 10.58 -11.40
CA ARG A 73 -5.53 9.84 -12.12
C ARG A 73 -5.00 10.63 -13.31
N ARG A 74 -3.76 10.31 -13.69
CA ARG A 74 -3.17 10.81 -14.93
C ARG A 74 -4.02 10.40 -16.15
N PRO A 75 -4.27 11.32 -17.10
CA PRO A 75 -4.96 11.00 -18.35
C PRO A 75 -4.04 10.23 -19.31
N GLY A 76 -4.60 9.72 -20.41
CA GLY A 76 -3.81 9.32 -21.59
C GLY A 76 -3.17 7.94 -21.54
N ARG A 77 -3.32 7.18 -20.44
CA ARG A 77 -2.88 5.77 -20.41
C ARG A 77 -3.84 4.89 -21.21
N ALA A 78 -3.44 4.56 -22.44
CA ALA A 78 -4.17 3.65 -23.32
C ALA A 78 -4.26 2.23 -22.74
N VAL A 79 -5.37 1.57 -23.03
CA VAL A 79 -5.60 0.15 -22.77
C VAL A 79 -5.21 -0.61 -24.04
N ASP A 80 -4.31 -1.59 -23.93
CA ASP A 80 -3.94 -2.40 -25.08
C ASP A 80 -5.08 -3.32 -25.53
N ARG A 81 -4.99 -3.79 -26.78
CA ARG A 81 -6.03 -4.59 -27.42
C ARG A 81 -6.35 -5.88 -26.64
N ALA A 82 -5.34 -6.60 -26.19
CA ALA A 82 -5.54 -7.83 -25.42
C ALA A 82 -6.32 -7.56 -24.12
N THR A 83 -5.98 -6.48 -23.42
CA THR A 83 -6.70 -6.04 -22.23
C THR A 83 -8.12 -5.61 -22.56
N ALA A 84 -8.35 -4.93 -23.70
CA ALA A 84 -9.69 -4.52 -24.14
C ALA A 84 -10.57 -5.73 -24.51
N GLU A 85 -10.01 -6.73 -25.17
CA GLU A 85 -10.66 -8.01 -25.49
C GLU A 85 -11.06 -8.75 -24.21
N HIS A 86 -10.12 -8.91 -23.27
CA HIS A 86 -10.39 -9.52 -21.97
C HIS A 86 -11.44 -8.75 -21.16
N LEU A 87 -11.36 -7.42 -21.16
CA LEU A 87 -12.34 -6.58 -20.46
C LEU A 87 -13.76 -6.76 -21.02
N PHE A 88 -13.88 -6.94 -22.34
CA PHE A 88 -15.17 -7.24 -22.97
C PHE A 88 -15.75 -8.58 -22.48
N GLU A 89 -14.92 -9.61 -22.31
CA GLU A 89 -15.33 -10.91 -21.75
C GLU A 89 -15.76 -10.78 -20.28
N VAL A 90 -15.00 -10.02 -19.48
CA VAL A 90 -15.36 -9.72 -18.08
C VAL A 90 -16.70 -9.00 -17.99
N ILE A 91 -16.98 -8.05 -18.89
CA ILE A 91 -18.27 -7.36 -18.93
C ILE A 91 -19.41 -8.32 -19.26
N ASN A 92 -19.26 -9.16 -20.28
CA ASN A 92 -20.32 -10.07 -20.73
C ASN A 92 -20.57 -11.25 -19.79
N SER A 93 -19.57 -11.63 -18.99
CA SER A 93 -19.72 -12.67 -17.96
C SER A 93 -20.46 -12.19 -16.71
N ARG A 94 -20.71 -10.88 -16.55
CA ARG A 94 -21.33 -10.28 -15.36
C ARG A 94 -22.58 -9.49 -15.73
N GLU A 95 -23.74 -10.10 -15.50
CA GLU A 95 -25.02 -9.55 -15.95
C GLU A 95 -25.34 -8.16 -15.37
N ASP A 96 -25.01 -7.92 -14.10
CA ASP A 96 -25.22 -6.64 -13.42
C ASP A 96 -24.37 -5.52 -14.05
N VAL A 97 -23.10 -5.82 -14.36
CA VAL A 97 -22.16 -4.91 -15.02
C VAL A 97 -22.62 -4.61 -16.44
N LEU A 98 -22.97 -5.64 -17.22
CA LEU A 98 -23.47 -5.48 -18.58
C LEU A 98 -24.72 -4.59 -18.62
N ARG A 99 -25.73 -4.90 -17.79
CA ARG A 99 -26.96 -4.10 -17.69
C ARG A 99 -26.67 -2.64 -17.29
N ARG A 100 -25.75 -2.42 -16.35
CA ARG A 100 -25.32 -1.07 -15.94
C ARG A 100 -24.71 -0.28 -17.10
N LEU A 101 -23.82 -0.89 -17.87
CA LEU A 101 -23.14 -0.22 -18.99
C LEU A 101 -24.08 0.06 -20.16
N ILE A 102 -25.02 -0.85 -20.46
CA ILE A 102 -26.06 -0.62 -21.48
C ILE A 102 -26.93 0.56 -21.07
N ARG A 103 -27.43 0.59 -19.82
CA ARG A 103 -28.28 1.69 -19.31
C ARG A 103 -27.60 3.05 -19.35
N ARG A 104 -26.26 3.10 -19.23
CA ARG A 104 -25.46 4.34 -19.30
C ARG A 104 -24.96 4.66 -20.71
N CYS A 105 -25.40 3.94 -21.74
CA CYS A 105 -24.93 4.07 -23.12
C CYS A 105 -23.40 3.93 -23.26
N ALA A 106 -22.77 3.19 -22.34
CA ALA A 106 -21.32 3.03 -22.28
C ALA A 106 -20.86 1.71 -22.92
N TYR A 107 -21.75 0.74 -23.14
CA TYR A 107 -21.38 -0.59 -23.65
C TYR A 107 -20.72 -0.56 -25.05
N LEU A 108 -21.20 0.32 -25.94
CA LEU A 108 -20.73 0.40 -27.33
C LEU A 108 -19.21 0.64 -27.43
N LYS A 109 -18.65 1.47 -26.54
CA LYS A 109 -17.20 1.76 -26.56
C LYS A 109 -16.35 0.52 -26.31
N TYR A 110 -16.86 -0.45 -25.54
CA TYR A 110 -16.15 -1.70 -25.26
C TYR A 110 -16.23 -2.67 -26.45
N VAL A 111 -17.31 -2.63 -27.23
CA VAL A 111 -17.41 -3.33 -28.51
C VAL A 111 -16.38 -2.78 -29.49
N GLU A 112 -16.36 -1.46 -29.68
CA GLU A 112 -15.40 -0.76 -30.56
C GLU A 112 -13.95 -1.00 -30.09
N GLY A 113 -13.72 -0.95 -28.78
CA GLY A 113 -12.41 -1.20 -28.17
C GLY A 113 -11.88 -2.61 -28.43
N ARG A 114 -12.75 -3.62 -28.35
CA ARG A 114 -12.43 -5.01 -28.69
C ARG A 114 -12.10 -5.19 -30.17
N LEU A 115 -12.87 -4.53 -31.05
CA LEU A 115 -12.66 -4.62 -32.51
C LEU A 115 -11.40 -3.86 -32.97
N GLY A 116 -10.90 -2.94 -32.15
CA GLY A 116 -9.76 -2.08 -32.47
C GLY A 116 -10.17 -0.77 -33.15
N ASP A 117 -11.47 -0.51 -33.28
CA ASP A 117 -12.03 0.70 -33.90
C ASP A 117 -11.90 1.93 -32.97
N ARG A 118 -11.68 1.70 -31.68
CA ARG A 118 -11.49 2.73 -30.66
C ARG A 118 -10.38 2.37 -29.68
N THR A 119 -9.53 3.35 -29.35
CA THR A 119 -8.64 3.23 -28.19
C THR A 119 -9.41 3.53 -26.92
N LEU A 120 -9.42 2.57 -25.98
CA LEU A 120 -9.91 2.81 -24.62
C LEU A 120 -8.80 3.46 -23.79
N TYR A 121 -9.16 4.45 -22.98
CA TYR A 121 -8.26 5.03 -22.00
C TYR A 121 -8.62 4.56 -20.60
N ALA A 122 -7.59 4.38 -19.78
CA ALA A 122 -7.83 3.78 -18.49
C ALA A 122 -8.71 4.69 -17.58
N ASP A 123 -8.79 6.01 -17.81
CA ASP A 123 -9.66 6.92 -17.05
C ASP A 123 -11.11 6.78 -17.46
N GLU A 124 -11.36 6.51 -18.73
CA GLU A 124 -12.70 6.21 -19.25
C GLU A 124 -13.26 4.92 -18.66
N ILE A 125 -12.44 3.86 -18.59
CA ILE A 125 -12.90 2.58 -18.01
C ILE A 125 -13.04 2.68 -16.48
N LEU A 126 -12.26 3.53 -15.81
CA LEU A 126 -12.37 3.73 -14.37
C LEU A 126 -13.67 4.44 -13.98
N LYS A 127 -14.14 5.41 -14.79
CA LYS A 127 -15.48 6.02 -14.62
C LYS A 127 -16.60 4.98 -14.68
N ASP A 128 -16.36 3.91 -15.43
CA ASP A 128 -17.29 2.81 -15.62
C ASP A 128 -17.13 1.69 -14.59
N GLY A 129 -16.18 1.82 -13.67
CA GLY A 129 -15.93 0.86 -12.60
C GLY A 129 -14.88 -0.19 -12.93
N PHE A 130 -13.88 0.11 -13.76
CA PHE A 130 -12.77 -0.82 -14.06
C PHE A 130 -11.41 -0.20 -13.76
N CYS A 131 -10.61 -0.87 -12.93
CA CYS A 131 -9.23 -0.51 -12.69
C CYS A 131 -8.32 -1.31 -13.62
N LEU A 132 -7.40 -0.67 -14.33
CA LEU A 132 -6.48 -1.34 -15.24
C LEU A 132 -5.62 -2.41 -14.55
N ASN A 133 -5.29 -2.22 -13.27
CA ASN A 133 -4.49 -3.17 -12.49
C ASN A 133 -5.34 -4.29 -11.85
N MET A 134 -6.65 -4.31 -12.12
CA MET A 134 -7.63 -5.20 -11.49
C MET A 134 -8.84 -5.41 -12.41
N ILE A 135 -8.60 -5.65 -13.69
CA ILE A 135 -9.64 -5.73 -14.74
C ILE A 135 -10.69 -6.81 -14.45
N ASP A 136 -10.30 -7.89 -13.76
CA ASP A 136 -11.18 -9.01 -13.38
C ASP A 136 -12.15 -8.69 -12.25
N THR A 137 -11.96 -7.56 -11.56
CA THR A 137 -12.77 -7.16 -10.41
C THR A 137 -13.42 -5.81 -10.69
N PRO A 138 -14.59 -5.79 -11.34
CA PRO A 138 -15.35 -4.56 -11.57
C PRO A 138 -15.74 -3.92 -10.24
N VAL A 139 -15.40 -2.65 -10.09
CA VAL A 139 -15.75 -1.85 -8.93
C VAL A 139 -17.02 -1.02 -9.15
N CYS A 140 -17.46 -0.33 -8.11
CA CYS A 140 -18.51 0.67 -8.23
C CYS A 140 -18.01 1.83 -9.13
N PRO A 141 -18.88 2.47 -9.92
CA PRO A 141 -18.47 3.61 -10.74
C PRO A 141 -17.97 4.75 -9.85
N LEU A 142 -16.80 5.30 -10.17
CA LEU A 142 -16.19 6.39 -9.41
C LEU A 142 -16.26 7.70 -10.21
N LYS A 143 -16.30 8.84 -9.50
CA LYS A 143 -16.15 10.15 -10.13
C LYS A 143 -14.66 10.43 -10.37
N VAL A 144 -14.23 10.19 -11.61
CA VAL A 144 -12.82 10.34 -12.02
C VAL A 144 -12.55 11.76 -12.52
N VAL A 145 -11.51 12.37 -11.97
CA VAL A 145 -10.97 13.67 -12.37
C VAL A 145 -9.54 13.50 -12.89
N THR A 146 -9.18 14.24 -13.93
CA THR A 146 -7.84 14.16 -14.56
C THR A 146 -7.00 15.41 -14.32
N ASN A 147 -7.64 16.55 -14.00
CA ASN A 147 -6.96 17.75 -13.54
C ASN A 147 -6.63 17.60 -12.03
N LEU A 148 -5.33 17.65 -11.69
CA LEU A 148 -4.89 17.45 -10.31
C LEU A 148 -5.29 18.62 -9.40
N GLN A 149 -5.17 19.86 -9.89
CA GLN A 149 -5.55 21.06 -9.14
C GLN A 149 -7.04 21.02 -8.77
N GLU A 150 -7.93 20.77 -9.73
CA GLU A 150 -9.38 20.63 -9.49
C GLU A 150 -9.67 19.58 -8.42
N ALA A 151 -8.93 18.47 -8.44
CA ALA A 151 -9.15 17.36 -7.53
C ALA A 151 -8.77 17.67 -6.07
N VAL A 152 -7.73 18.46 -5.85
CA VAL A 152 -7.11 18.64 -4.51
C VAL A 152 -7.27 20.03 -3.92
N TRP A 153 -7.67 21.04 -4.71
CA TRP A 153 -7.69 22.44 -4.30
C TRP A 153 -8.48 22.68 -3.01
N ASP A 154 -9.68 22.10 -2.89
CA ASP A 154 -10.58 22.28 -1.75
C ASP A 154 -10.94 20.97 -1.01
N ALA A 155 -10.20 19.88 -1.27
CA ALA A 155 -10.41 18.61 -0.61
C ALA A 155 -10.13 18.72 0.90
N ASP A 156 -10.99 18.15 1.74
CA ASP A 156 -10.79 18.07 3.18
C ASP A 156 -9.88 16.89 3.55
N ILE A 157 -10.06 15.77 2.85
CA ILE A 157 -9.27 14.55 3.01
C ILE A 157 -8.65 14.17 1.68
N VAL A 158 -7.35 13.97 1.68
CA VAL A 158 -6.55 13.55 0.52
C VAL A 158 -5.99 12.17 0.82
N VAL A 159 -6.40 11.16 0.06
CA VAL A 159 -5.88 9.80 0.19
C VAL A 159 -4.73 9.63 -0.80
N ASN A 160 -3.51 9.44 -0.31
CA ASN A 160 -2.37 9.09 -1.15
C ASN A 160 -2.44 7.59 -1.51
N GLY A 161 -2.94 7.28 -2.71
CA GLY A 161 -2.96 5.95 -3.31
C GLY A 161 -1.81 5.69 -4.29
N LEU A 162 -0.80 6.56 -4.32
CA LEU A 162 0.37 6.44 -5.20
C LEU A 162 1.36 5.40 -4.68
N PRO A 163 2.21 4.84 -5.56
CA PRO A 163 3.47 4.25 -5.13
C PRO A 163 4.32 5.26 -4.34
N SER A 164 5.10 4.77 -3.38
CA SER A 164 6.08 5.59 -2.62
C SER A 164 7.04 6.34 -3.53
N THR A 165 7.52 5.72 -4.61
CA THR A 165 8.43 6.30 -5.60
C THR A 165 7.84 7.49 -6.37
N GLU A 166 6.52 7.66 -6.39
CA GLU A 166 5.83 8.77 -7.06
C GLU A 166 5.26 9.79 -6.06
N THR A 167 5.31 9.48 -4.76
CA THR A 167 4.64 10.29 -3.74
C THR A 167 5.25 11.68 -3.65
N ARG A 168 6.58 11.80 -3.60
CA ARG A 168 7.27 13.08 -3.49
C ARG A 168 6.92 14.05 -4.62
N GLU A 169 7.16 13.63 -5.87
CA GLU A 169 6.94 14.45 -7.07
C GLU A 169 5.50 14.98 -7.16
N VAL A 170 4.51 14.10 -6.95
CA VAL A 170 3.11 14.49 -7.05
C VAL A 170 2.71 15.42 -5.92
N PHE A 171 3.18 15.16 -4.69
CA PHE A 171 2.86 16.04 -3.56
C PHE A 171 3.59 17.39 -3.62
N GLU A 172 4.77 17.49 -4.25
CA GLU A 172 5.43 18.77 -4.56
C GLU A 172 4.62 19.60 -5.57
N GLU A 173 3.97 18.96 -6.54
CA GLU A 173 3.03 19.65 -7.44
C GLU A 173 1.79 20.13 -6.67
N ILE A 174 1.18 19.24 -5.87
CA ILE A 174 0.01 19.55 -5.05
C ILE A 174 0.27 20.73 -4.11
N ALA A 175 1.47 20.80 -3.52
CA ALA A 175 1.87 21.89 -2.62
C ALA A 175 1.72 23.28 -3.26
N ARG A 176 1.89 23.39 -4.59
CA ARG A 176 1.71 24.65 -5.33
C ARG A 176 0.26 25.13 -5.31
N TYR A 177 -0.69 24.19 -5.34
CA TYR A 177 -2.12 24.48 -5.28
C TYR A 177 -2.61 24.74 -3.85
N TRP A 178 -1.86 24.36 -2.82
CA TRP A 178 -2.26 24.53 -1.43
C TRP A 178 -1.78 25.82 -0.78
N LYS A 179 -0.97 26.63 -1.48
CA LYS A 179 -0.43 27.90 -0.96
C LYS A 179 -1.52 28.88 -0.48
N ASP A 180 -2.66 28.90 -1.16
CA ASP A 180 -3.76 29.84 -0.86
C ASP A 180 -4.85 29.22 0.03
N ARG A 181 -4.63 28.01 0.55
CA ARG A 181 -5.62 27.35 1.43
C ARG A 181 -5.60 27.97 2.81
N ARG A 182 -6.81 28.17 3.36
CA ARG A 182 -7.01 28.65 4.74
C ARG A 182 -6.60 27.63 5.79
N SER A 183 -6.70 26.34 5.47
CA SER A 183 -6.34 25.23 6.35
C SER A 183 -5.71 24.06 5.58
N PRO A 184 -4.74 23.37 6.20
CA PRO A 184 -4.16 22.17 5.62
C PRO A 184 -5.19 21.03 5.58
N PRO A 185 -5.23 20.21 4.52
CA PRO A 185 -6.07 19.03 4.49
C PRO A 185 -5.59 17.97 5.48
N ILE A 186 -6.42 16.97 5.72
CA ILE A 186 -6.00 15.70 6.33
C ILE A 186 -5.52 14.78 5.21
N ILE A 187 -4.40 14.11 5.41
CA ILE A 187 -3.83 13.21 4.41
C ILE A 187 -3.79 11.78 4.96
N ILE A 188 -4.30 10.82 4.20
CA ILE A 188 -4.24 9.39 4.53
C ILE A 188 -3.34 8.70 3.50
N SER A 189 -2.15 8.28 3.91
CA SER A 189 -1.21 7.58 3.05
C SER A 189 -1.45 6.08 3.04
N LEU A 190 -1.60 5.52 1.83
CA LEU A 190 -1.64 4.08 1.56
C LEU A 190 -0.31 3.58 0.97
N ALA A 191 0.63 4.50 0.71
CA ALA A 191 1.89 4.22 0.05
C ALA A 191 2.79 3.37 0.94
N LYS A 192 3.44 2.37 0.34
CA LYS A 192 4.35 1.43 1.01
C LYS A 192 5.74 1.52 0.38
N GLY A 193 6.78 1.56 1.19
CA GLY A 193 8.18 1.76 0.76
C GLY A 193 8.85 2.86 1.55
N ILE A 194 10.14 3.07 1.31
CA ILE A 194 10.96 4.08 1.99
C ILE A 194 11.97 4.68 1.01
N GLU A 195 12.51 5.85 1.33
CA GLU A 195 13.72 6.41 0.73
C GLU A 195 14.85 6.42 1.77
N ALA A 196 16.09 6.37 1.32
CA ALA A 196 17.26 6.62 2.16
C ALA A 196 17.86 7.98 1.79
N ALA A 197 18.21 8.77 2.80
CA ALA A 197 19.00 9.99 2.64
C ALA A 197 20.23 9.89 3.53
N LEU A 198 21.41 9.95 2.94
CA LEU A 198 22.68 9.74 3.66
C LEU A 198 23.32 11.04 4.16
N ASP A 199 22.97 12.18 3.54
CA ASP A 199 23.50 13.49 3.86
C ASP A 199 22.45 14.42 4.50
N PRO A 200 22.83 15.27 5.48
CA PRO A 200 24.14 15.30 6.16
C PRO A 200 24.33 14.14 7.16
N LEU A 201 23.25 13.41 7.47
CA LEU A 201 23.25 12.24 8.34
C LEU A 201 22.37 11.15 7.73
N PRO A 202 22.74 9.86 7.88
CA PRO A 202 21.92 8.74 7.46
C PRO A 202 20.55 8.75 8.10
N ARG A 203 19.51 8.66 7.27
CA ARG A 203 18.12 8.51 7.69
C ARG A 203 17.30 7.78 6.64
N ILE A 204 16.18 7.22 7.08
CA ILE A 204 15.10 6.83 6.19
C ILE A 204 14.07 7.95 6.14
N ILE A 205 13.38 8.03 5.00
CA ILE A 205 12.22 8.91 4.83
C ILE A 205 11.04 7.99 4.56
N THR A 206 10.07 8.00 5.47
CA THR A 206 8.82 7.25 5.34
C THR A 206 7.81 7.96 4.42
N PRO A 207 6.81 7.27 3.87
CA PRO A 207 5.80 7.89 2.99
C PRO A 207 5.10 9.11 3.60
N THR A 208 4.78 9.09 4.90
CA THR A 208 4.22 10.27 5.58
C THR A 208 5.22 11.42 5.67
N GLN A 209 6.50 11.15 5.93
CA GLN A 209 7.57 12.15 5.91
C GLN A 209 7.81 12.71 4.50
N MET A 210 7.72 11.89 3.44
CA MET A 210 7.81 12.37 2.05
C MET A 210 6.74 13.43 1.78
N ILE A 211 5.49 13.17 2.20
CA ILE A 211 4.37 14.10 2.07
C ILE A 211 4.62 15.38 2.87
N ASN A 212 5.06 15.26 4.14
CA ASN A 212 5.37 16.40 4.98
C ASN A 212 6.45 17.29 4.36
N LEU A 213 7.56 16.70 3.92
CA LEU A 213 8.67 17.42 3.30
C LEU A 213 8.27 18.07 1.97
N ALA A 214 7.43 17.41 1.17
CA ALA A 214 6.97 17.93 -0.11
C ALA A 214 5.98 19.10 0.01
N THR A 215 5.13 19.08 1.05
CA THR A 215 3.97 20.00 1.15
C THR A 215 4.05 21.01 2.28
N GLY A 216 4.87 20.76 3.30
CA GLY A 216 4.82 21.49 4.55
C GLY A 216 3.56 21.22 5.40
N VAL A 217 2.68 20.30 5.00
CA VAL A 217 1.52 19.91 5.82
C VAL A 217 2.01 19.31 7.14
N PRO A 218 1.55 19.78 8.30
CA PRO A 218 2.00 19.27 9.59
C PRO A 218 1.84 17.76 9.70
N MET A 219 2.84 17.07 10.26
CA MET A 219 2.80 15.61 10.48
C MET A 219 1.57 15.16 11.25
N GLU A 220 1.04 16.01 12.14
CA GLU A 220 -0.19 15.75 12.87
C GLU A 220 -1.46 15.64 12.00
N ASN A 221 -1.39 16.07 10.74
CA ASN A 221 -2.46 15.96 9.74
C ASN A 221 -2.23 14.81 8.74
N ILE A 222 -1.13 14.08 8.86
CA ILE A 222 -0.76 13.00 7.95
C ILE A 222 -0.85 11.67 8.69
N LEU A 223 -1.61 10.75 8.12
CA LEU A 223 -1.85 9.42 8.65
C LEU A 223 -1.35 8.36 7.67
N TYR A 224 -1.14 7.15 8.17
CA TYR A 224 -0.85 5.98 7.37
C TYR A 224 -1.91 4.91 7.60
N VAL A 225 -2.31 4.19 6.54
CA VAL A 225 -3.17 3.01 6.64
C VAL A 225 -2.47 1.79 6.02
N GLY A 226 -2.21 0.79 6.85
CA GLY A 226 -1.55 -0.47 6.47
C GLY A 226 -2.29 -1.70 6.99
N GLY A 227 -1.97 -2.88 6.47
CA GLY A 227 -2.64 -4.14 6.82
C GLY A 227 -2.66 -5.16 5.69
N PRO A 228 -3.04 -6.43 5.98
CA PRO A 228 -3.16 -7.55 5.04
C PRO A 228 -4.24 -7.31 3.98
N ASN A 229 -3.96 -6.39 3.05
CA ASN A 229 -4.97 -5.75 2.22
C ASN A 229 -4.77 -6.03 0.73
N ILE A 230 -5.09 -7.26 0.30
CA ILE A 230 -5.16 -7.56 -1.13
C ILE A 230 -6.40 -6.88 -1.71
N ALA A 231 -6.17 -5.90 -2.59
CA ALA A 231 -7.21 -5.00 -3.07
C ALA A 231 -8.45 -5.72 -3.66
N SER A 232 -8.24 -6.69 -4.55
CA SER A 232 -9.35 -7.44 -5.18
C SER A 232 -10.16 -8.26 -4.18
N GLU A 233 -9.51 -8.85 -3.19
CA GLU A 233 -10.17 -9.69 -2.17
C GLU A 233 -11.01 -8.81 -1.23
N ILE A 234 -10.48 -7.67 -0.81
CA ILE A 234 -11.24 -6.69 -0.01
C ILE A 234 -12.48 -6.22 -0.77
N TYR A 235 -12.34 -5.89 -2.05
CA TYR A 235 -13.48 -5.44 -2.83
C TYR A 235 -14.54 -6.54 -3.02
N ASN A 236 -14.11 -7.80 -3.11
CA ASN A 236 -14.99 -8.97 -3.13
C ASN A 236 -15.56 -9.32 -1.73
N LYS A 237 -15.41 -8.43 -0.75
CA LYS A 237 -15.94 -8.56 0.62
C LYS A 237 -15.34 -9.71 1.43
N GLU A 238 -14.15 -10.18 1.06
CA GLU A 238 -13.35 -11.03 1.94
C GLU A 238 -13.02 -10.28 3.23
N TYR A 239 -12.91 -11.02 4.33
CA TYR A 239 -12.60 -10.42 5.62
C TYR A 239 -11.17 -9.87 5.64
N ALA A 240 -11.06 -8.57 5.87
CA ALA A 240 -9.77 -7.89 5.99
C ALA A 240 -9.75 -6.92 7.17
N ASN A 241 -8.52 -6.59 7.58
CA ASN A 241 -8.30 -5.59 8.60
C ASN A 241 -7.13 -4.68 8.29
N ALA A 242 -7.15 -3.49 8.90
CA ALA A 242 -6.11 -2.49 8.75
C ALA A 242 -5.84 -1.74 10.06
N ARG A 243 -4.65 -1.16 10.13
CA ARG A 243 -4.27 -0.18 11.15
C ARG A 243 -4.20 1.20 10.52
N ILE A 244 -4.79 2.19 11.19
CA ILE A 244 -4.57 3.60 10.90
C ILE A 244 -3.64 4.20 11.97
N CYS A 245 -2.55 4.80 11.53
CA CYS A 245 -1.50 5.35 12.38
C CYS A 245 -1.33 6.84 12.14
N GLY A 246 -0.95 7.60 13.17
CA GLY A 246 -0.77 9.05 13.11
C GLY A 246 -1.20 9.75 14.40
N ALA A 247 -1.51 11.04 14.32
CA ALA A 247 -1.94 11.81 15.49
C ALA A 247 -3.32 11.37 16.00
N GLU A 248 -3.47 11.34 17.33
CA GLU A 248 -4.71 10.89 18.01
C GLU A 248 -5.96 11.62 17.53
N LYS A 249 -5.85 12.95 17.35
CA LYS A 249 -6.95 13.82 16.90
C LYS A 249 -7.64 13.32 15.63
N TRP A 250 -6.91 12.64 14.74
CA TRP A 250 -7.45 12.14 13.48
C TRP A 250 -7.56 10.61 13.43
N ARG A 251 -6.59 9.86 13.98
CA ARG A 251 -6.56 8.38 13.83
C ARG A 251 -7.80 7.71 14.43
N LYS A 252 -8.31 8.19 15.57
CA LYS A 252 -9.49 7.61 16.25
C LYS A 252 -10.78 7.86 15.47
N PRO A 253 -11.16 9.10 15.13
CA PRO A 253 -12.38 9.33 14.36
C PRO A 253 -12.30 8.70 12.95
N LEU A 254 -11.15 8.76 12.29
CA LEU A 254 -10.98 8.13 10.98
C LEU A 254 -11.02 6.59 11.04
N ALA A 255 -10.52 5.96 12.10
CA ALA A 255 -10.68 4.51 12.30
C ALA A 255 -12.16 4.11 12.34
N LYS A 256 -13.00 4.89 13.05
CA LYS A 256 -14.45 4.67 13.09
C LYS A 256 -15.10 4.88 11.72
N PHE A 257 -14.74 5.98 11.04
CA PHE A 257 -15.25 6.35 9.72
C PHE A 257 -14.91 5.30 8.66
N LEU A 258 -13.70 4.73 8.67
CA LEU A 258 -13.28 3.75 7.68
C LEU A 258 -13.79 2.32 7.95
N ARG A 259 -14.33 2.06 9.15
CA ARG A 259 -14.72 0.70 9.56
C ARG A 259 -15.99 0.24 8.84
N GLN A 260 -15.90 -0.91 8.17
CA GLN A 260 -17.00 -1.58 7.48
C GLN A 260 -17.06 -3.06 7.87
N PRO A 261 -18.19 -3.78 7.68
CA PRO A 261 -18.33 -5.16 8.11
C PRO A 261 -17.23 -6.12 7.60
N HIS A 262 -16.74 -5.90 6.37
CA HIS A 262 -15.71 -6.72 5.72
C HIS A 262 -14.31 -6.07 5.77
N PHE A 263 -14.19 -4.81 6.21
CA PHE A 263 -12.93 -4.08 6.31
C PHE A 263 -12.85 -3.36 7.65
N ILE A 264 -12.25 -4.02 8.64
CA ILE A 264 -12.19 -3.51 10.01
C ILE A 264 -10.90 -2.73 10.21
N VAL A 265 -11.04 -1.43 10.54
CA VAL A 265 -9.91 -0.56 10.85
C VAL A 265 -9.80 -0.35 12.36
N TRP A 266 -8.58 -0.45 12.88
CA TRP A 266 -8.22 -0.09 14.26
C TRP A 266 -7.16 0.99 14.26
N ASP A 267 -7.17 1.86 15.26
CA ASP A 267 -6.11 2.84 15.45
C ASP A 267 -4.85 2.20 16.06
N ASN A 268 -3.71 2.83 15.79
CA ASN A 268 -2.42 2.55 16.42
C ASN A 268 -1.61 3.85 16.49
N SER A 269 -0.82 4.05 17.55
CA SER A 269 0.05 5.22 17.68
C SER A 269 1.41 5.02 17.03
N ASP A 270 1.85 3.79 16.80
CA ASP A 270 3.16 3.47 16.24
C ASP A 270 3.19 3.60 14.71
N LEU A 271 3.31 4.84 14.24
CA LEU A 271 3.37 5.15 12.81
C LEU A 271 4.59 4.53 12.12
N ILE A 272 5.77 4.68 12.74
CA ILE A 272 7.05 4.35 12.10
C ILE A 272 7.15 2.85 11.84
N THR A 273 6.85 2.01 12.84
CA THR A 273 6.91 0.55 12.68
C THR A 273 6.00 0.10 11.54
N HIS A 274 4.80 0.65 11.43
CA HIS A 274 3.84 0.30 10.38
C HIS A 274 4.30 0.69 8.97
N GLU A 275 4.95 1.86 8.81
CA GLU A 275 5.50 2.30 7.52
C GLU A 275 6.74 1.50 7.13
N VAL A 276 7.67 1.30 8.06
CA VAL A 276 8.91 0.54 7.86
C VAL A 276 8.61 -0.90 7.50
N MET A 277 7.70 -1.56 8.24
CA MET A 277 7.22 -2.91 7.95
C MET A 277 6.53 -2.99 6.58
N GLY A 278 5.79 -1.96 6.20
CA GLY A 278 5.17 -1.84 4.87
C GLY A 278 6.20 -1.83 3.72
N GLY A 279 7.38 -1.24 3.94
CA GLY A 279 8.52 -1.30 3.02
C GLY A 279 9.24 -2.65 3.04
N LEU A 280 9.61 -3.13 4.23
CA LEU A 280 10.37 -4.37 4.40
C LEU A 280 9.63 -5.59 3.86
N LYS A 281 8.32 -5.70 4.04
CA LYS A 281 7.57 -6.85 3.52
C LYS A 281 7.68 -6.97 2.00
N ASN A 282 7.79 -5.85 1.28
CA ASN A 282 7.98 -5.84 -0.17
C ASN A 282 9.38 -6.31 -0.57
N VAL A 283 10.41 -5.97 0.22
CA VAL A 283 11.77 -6.49 0.07
C VAL A 283 11.75 -8.02 0.20
N TYR A 284 11.26 -8.51 1.33
CA TYR A 284 11.31 -9.93 1.63
C TYR A 284 10.34 -10.77 0.79
N ALA A 285 9.28 -10.17 0.24
CA ALA A 285 8.43 -10.84 -0.74
C ALA A 285 9.20 -11.20 -2.02
N ILE A 286 10.15 -10.38 -2.49
CA ILE A 286 10.96 -10.72 -3.67
C ILE A 286 11.76 -12.00 -3.40
N GLY A 287 12.48 -12.06 -2.27
CA GLY A 287 13.21 -13.28 -1.91
C GLY A 287 12.30 -14.48 -1.67
N ALA A 288 11.10 -14.30 -1.09
CA ALA A 288 10.13 -15.38 -0.93
C ALA A 288 9.71 -15.97 -2.30
N GLY A 289 9.51 -15.12 -3.31
CA GLY A 289 9.25 -15.55 -4.68
C GLY A 289 10.39 -16.36 -5.31
N MET A 290 11.64 -15.92 -5.09
CA MET A 290 12.82 -16.65 -5.54
C MET A 290 12.91 -18.03 -4.86
N ILE A 291 12.74 -18.09 -3.54
CA ILE A 291 12.71 -19.35 -2.78
C ILE A 291 11.61 -20.27 -3.29
N ALA A 292 10.41 -19.74 -3.54
CA ALA A 292 9.28 -20.51 -4.04
C ALA A 292 9.61 -21.17 -5.39
N ALA A 293 10.20 -20.44 -6.33
CA ALA A 293 10.65 -21.01 -7.61
C ALA A 293 11.77 -22.03 -7.45
N LEU A 294 12.86 -21.67 -6.75
CA LEU A 294 14.07 -22.48 -6.64
C LEU A 294 13.90 -23.77 -5.83
N THR A 295 12.90 -23.81 -4.94
CA THR A 295 12.61 -24.98 -4.08
C THR A 295 11.33 -25.71 -4.48
N ASN A 296 10.80 -25.40 -5.67
CA ASN A 296 9.57 -25.98 -6.19
C ASN A 296 8.41 -25.95 -5.18
N GLU A 297 8.16 -24.74 -4.65
CA GLU A 297 7.10 -24.43 -3.69
C GLU A 297 7.21 -25.16 -2.33
N SER A 298 8.40 -25.66 -1.96
CA SER A 298 8.65 -26.33 -0.67
C SER A 298 8.15 -25.52 0.52
N ALA A 299 7.17 -26.06 1.24
CA ALA A 299 6.61 -25.43 2.44
C ALA A 299 7.66 -25.23 3.52
N THR A 300 8.56 -26.21 3.71
CA THR A 300 9.66 -26.15 4.68
C THR A 300 10.66 -25.06 4.34
N SER A 301 11.06 -24.93 3.07
CA SER A 301 12.02 -23.89 2.68
C SER A 301 11.42 -22.50 2.81
N LYS A 302 10.14 -22.33 2.46
CA LYS A 302 9.41 -21.07 2.63
C LYS A 302 9.23 -20.71 4.11
N SER A 303 8.94 -21.67 4.99
CA SER A 303 8.78 -21.41 6.42
C SER A 303 10.09 -21.03 7.11
N VAL A 304 11.21 -21.68 6.75
CA VAL A 304 12.54 -21.30 7.23
C VAL A 304 12.89 -19.89 6.74
N TYR A 305 12.72 -19.60 5.44
CA TYR A 305 12.92 -18.25 4.91
C TYR A 305 12.07 -17.21 5.67
N PHE A 306 10.81 -17.53 5.99
CA PHE A 306 9.92 -16.66 6.76
C PHE A 306 10.47 -16.35 8.18
N ALA A 307 11.05 -17.32 8.87
CA ALA A 307 11.66 -17.10 10.18
C ALA A 307 12.89 -16.17 10.10
N HIS A 308 13.73 -16.35 9.09
CA HIS A 308 14.91 -15.49 8.90
C HIS A 308 14.51 -14.07 8.46
N CYS A 309 13.52 -13.92 7.56
CA CYS A 309 13.10 -12.60 7.14
C CYS A 309 12.43 -11.82 8.28
N THR A 310 11.57 -12.47 9.08
CA THR A 310 10.88 -11.81 10.20
C THR A 310 11.86 -11.34 11.29
N SER A 311 12.93 -12.10 11.56
CA SER A 311 13.97 -11.64 12.48
C SER A 311 14.78 -10.46 11.93
N GLU A 312 15.10 -10.40 10.63
CA GLU A 312 15.70 -9.18 10.03
C GLU A 312 14.73 -7.99 10.11
N MET A 313 13.43 -8.21 9.89
CA MET A 313 12.43 -7.15 10.01
C MET A 313 12.35 -6.59 11.43
N ILE A 314 12.34 -7.46 12.43
CA ILE A 314 12.36 -7.08 13.85
C ILE A 314 13.63 -6.27 14.15
N PHE A 315 14.79 -6.74 13.71
CA PHE A 315 16.06 -6.06 13.87
C PHE A 315 16.06 -4.65 13.28
N ILE A 316 15.70 -4.52 12.00
CA ILE A 316 15.68 -3.22 11.33
C ILE A 316 14.70 -2.26 12.01
N THR A 317 13.55 -2.77 12.48
CA THR A 317 12.54 -1.92 13.13
C THR A 317 13.01 -1.40 14.48
N HIS A 318 13.70 -2.21 15.30
CA HIS A 318 14.26 -1.75 16.59
C HIS A 318 15.41 -0.75 16.42
N LEU A 319 16.08 -0.73 15.26
CA LEU A 319 17.07 0.29 14.96
C LEU A 319 16.40 1.67 14.79
N LEU A 320 15.15 1.67 14.31
CA LEU A 320 14.40 2.84 13.87
C LEU A 320 13.36 3.33 14.87
N THR A 321 12.88 2.47 15.77
CA THR A 321 11.83 2.78 16.75
C THR A 321 12.25 2.29 18.13
N GLU A 322 12.01 3.10 19.17
CA GLU A 322 12.39 2.79 20.57
C GLU A 322 11.62 1.59 21.13
N GLU A 323 10.29 1.65 21.05
CA GLU A 323 9.39 0.59 21.52
C GLU A 323 8.46 0.16 20.36
N PRO A 324 8.98 -0.54 19.34
CA PRO A 324 8.17 -0.93 18.19
C PRO A 324 7.07 -1.90 18.60
N GLU A 325 5.90 -1.77 17.95
CA GLU A 325 4.87 -2.80 18.05
C GLU A 325 5.47 -4.15 17.66
N LYS A 326 5.21 -5.15 18.50
CA LYS A 326 5.67 -6.52 18.25
C LYS A 326 5.16 -6.99 16.90
N LEU A 327 6.02 -7.69 16.15
CA LEU A 327 5.63 -8.37 14.92
C LEU A 327 4.68 -9.55 15.23
N ALA A 328 3.42 -9.22 15.47
CA ALA A 328 2.35 -10.13 15.86
C ALA A 328 1.02 -9.65 15.27
N GLY A 329 0.01 -10.51 15.32
CA GLY A 329 -1.35 -10.17 14.89
C GLY A 329 -1.38 -9.58 13.47
N PRO A 330 -1.96 -8.37 13.26
CA PRO A 330 -2.09 -7.76 11.93
C PRO A 330 -0.78 -7.50 11.18
N LEU A 331 0.31 -7.10 11.86
CA LEU A 331 1.61 -6.85 11.20
C LEU A 331 2.22 -8.16 10.66
N LEU A 332 2.11 -9.23 11.45
CA LEU A 332 2.56 -10.56 11.03
C LEU A 332 1.68 -11.09 9.88
N ALA A 333 0.37 -10.90 9.96
CA ALA A 333 -0.56 -11.29 8.90
C ALA A 333 -0.30 -10.54 7.59
N ASP A 334 -0.05 -9.22 7.63
CA ASP A 334 0.29 -8.44 6.43
C ASP A 334 1.60 -8.91 5.80
N THR A 335 2.60 -9.22 6.63
CA THR A 335 3.86 -9.79 6.18
C THR A 335 3.63 -11.14 5.50
N TYR A 336 2.94 -12.06 6.19
CA TYR A 336 2.67 -13.41 5.70
C TYR A 336 1.94 -13.41 4.36
N VAL A 337 0.82 -12.69 4.25
CA VAL A 337 0.04 -12.66 3.00
C VAL A 337 0.83 -12.07 1.84
N THR A 338 1.66 -11.05 2.10
CA THR A 338 2.48 -10.39 1.07
C THR A 338 3.60 -11.31 0.55
N LEU A 339 4.15 -12.16 1.41
CA LEU A 339 5.18 -13.14 1.04
C LEU A 339 4.60 -14.32 0.25
N LEU A 340 3.32 -14.67 0.48
CA LEU A 340 2.63 -15.70 -0.29
C LEU A 340 2.21 -15.22 -1.68
N LYS A 341 1.71 -14.00 -1.77
CA LYS A 341 1.07 -13.47 -2.98
C LYS A 341 1.29 -11.98 -3.10
N GLY A 342 1.64 -11.54 -4.31
CA GLY A 342 1.81 -10.13 -4.61
C GLY A 342 2.73 -9.89 -5.79
N ARG A 343 2.82 -8.63 -6.21
CA ARG A 343 3.66 -8.25 -7.35
C ARG A 343 5.16 -8.48 -7.08
N ASN A 344 5.61 -8.23 -5.85
CA ASN A 344 7.00 -8.45 -5.45
C ASN A 344 7.37 -9.94 -5.40
N ALA A 345 6.51 -10.79 -4.82
CA ALA A 345 6.71 -12.25 -4.82
C ALA A 345 6.67 -12.83 -6.25
N TRP A 346 5.70 -12.40 -7.07
CA TRP A 346 5.66 -12.76 -8.48
C TRP A 346 6.96 -12.37 -9.20
N TYR A 347 7.46 -11.15 -8.98
CA TYR A 347 8.70 -10.67 -9.62
C TYR A 347 9.90 -11.56 -9.26
N GLY A 348 10.09 -11.88 -7.97
CA GLY A 348 11.14 -12.79 -7.53
C GLY A 348 11.01 -14.19 -8.15
N GLN A 349 9.78 -14.70 -8.29
CA GLN A 349 9.51 -15.98 -8.92
C GLN A 349 9.87 -15.98 -10.42
N MET A 350 9.52 -14.92 -11.16
CA MET A 350 9.83 -14.81 -12.59
C MET A 350 11.33 -14.66 -12.85
N LEU A 351 12.02 -13.89 -12.00
CA LEU A 351 13.49 -13.78 -12.06
C LEU A 351 14.15 -15.15 -11.87
N ALA A 352 13.75 -15.88 -10.83
CA ALA A 352 14.35 -17.18 -10.52
C ALA A 352 14.03 -18.27 -11.56
N LYS A 353 12.94 -18.13 -12.33
CA LYS A 353 12.63 -19.02 -13.46
C LYS A 353 13.34 -18.62 -14.77
N GLY A 354 14.01 -17.46 -14.80
CA GLY A 354 14.58 -16.90 -16.03
C GLY A 354 13.55 -16.36 -17.02
N GLU A 355 12.28 -16.22 -16.61
CA GLU A 355 11.20 -15.67 -17.44
C GLU A 355 11.25 -14.13 -17.51
N LEU A 356 11.94 -13.50 -16.57
CA LEU A 356 12.16 -12.05 -16.52
C LEU A 356 13.66 -11.77 -16.33
N SER A 357 14.15 -10.72 -16.99
CA SER A 357 15.51 -10.20 -16.80
C SER A 357 15.48 -8.87 -16.05
N LEU A 358 16.49 -8.62 -15.21
CA LEU A 358 16.71 -7.34 -14.54
C LEU A 358 16.89 -6.17 -15.52
N ASP A 359 17.22 -6.44 -16.78
CA ASP A 359 17.32 -5.42 -17.84
C ASP A 359 15.96 -4.81 -18.24
N MET A 360 14.86 -5.50 -17.93
CA MET A 360 13.51 -4.98 -18.14
C MET A 360 13.13 -3.88 -17.14
N GLY A 361 14.00 -3.60 -16.16
CA GLY A 361 13.76 -2.63 -15.10
C GLY A 361 12.81 -3.14 -14.02
N ASP A 362 12.37 -2.21 -13.18
CA ASP A 362 11.49 -2.45 -12.02
C ASP A 362 10.04 -1.99 -12.29
N SER A 363 9.74 -1.41 -13.45
CA SER A 363 8.38 -1.08 -13.88
C SER A 363 7.94 -2.03 -15.01
N ILE A 364 7.23 -3.09 -14.62
CA ILE A 364 6.84 -4.15 -15.56
C ILE A 364 5.50 -3.83 -16.23
N LYS A 365 5.48 -3.88 -17.57
CA LYS A 365 4.25 -3.66 -18.35
C LYS A 365 3.14 -4.62 -17.88
N GLY A 366 1.96 -4.08 -17.58
CA GLY A 366 0.81 -4.86 -17.07
C GLY A 366 0.85 -5.23 -15.58
N LYS A 367 1.96 -5.00 -14.86
CA LYS A 367 2.06 -5.22 -13.40
C LYS A 367 2.35 -3.95 -12.60
N GLY A 368 3.01 -2.97 -13.22
CA GLY A 368 3.46 -1.72 -12.59
C GLY A 368 4.79 -1.86 -11.85
N THR A 369 5.11 -0.86 -11.03
CA THR A 369 6.39 -0.76 -10.32
C THR A 369 6.53 -1.78 -9.19
N ILE A 370 7.69 -2.44 -9.14
CA ILE A 370 8.12 -3.39 -8.12
C ILE A 370 8.86 -2.64 -7.02
N GLN A 371 8.07 -2.06 -6.10
CA GLN A 371 8.58 -1.19 -5.03
C GLN A 371 9.60 -1.86 -4.12
N GLY A 372 9.62 -3.19 -4.05
CA GLY A 372 10.61 -3.94 -3.27
C GLY A 372 12.05 -3.72 -3.74
N VAL A 373 12.29 -3.45 -5.04
CA VAL A 373 13.64 -3.18 -5.56
C VAL A 373 14.20 -1.88 -4.99
N SER A 374 13.42 -0.78 -5.05
CA SER A 374 13.81 0.49 -4.43
C SER A 374 13.99 0.37 -2.91
N ALA A 375 13.13 -0.41 -2.24
CA ALA A 375 13.24 -0.62 -0.80
C ALA A 375 14.49 -1.44 -0.42
N VAL A 376 14.87 -2.45 -1.22
CA VAL A 376 16.14 -3.20 -1.04
C VAL A 376 17.31 -2.24 -1.03
N HIS A 377 17.38 -1.36 -2.02
CA HIS A 377 18.45 -0.37 -2.13
C HIS A 377 18.46 0.58 -0.92
N ALA A 378 17.31 1.16 -0.56
CA ALA A 378 17.22 2.11 0.54
C ALA A 378 17.62 1.52 1.90
N PHE A 379 17.11 0.33 2.26
CA PHE A 379 17.50 -0.32 3.50
C PHE A 379 18.97 -0.77 3.48
N PHE A 380 19.48 -1.25 2.34
CA PHE A 380 20.89 -1.64 2.23
C PHE A 380 21.82 -0.44 2.44
N GLU A 381 21.56 0.69 1.78
CA GLU A 381 22.38 1.91 1.88
C GLU A 381 22.43 2.44 3.31
N LEU A 382 21.28 2.46 4.00
CA LEU A 382 21.20 2.86 5.41
C LEU A 382 22.02 1.92 6.30
N LEU A 383 21.77 0.61 6.20
CA LEU A 383 22.36 -0.37 7.11
C LEU A 383 23.84 -0.64 6.83
N SER A 384 24.37 -0.12 5.71
CA SER A 384 25.79 -0.17 5.35
C SER A 384 26.61 0.95 6.00
N GLN A 385 25.96 1.92 6.66
CA GLN A 385 26.66 3.06 7.25
C GLN A 385 27.47 2.63 8.48
N ALA A 386 28.77 2.94 8.47
CA ALA A 386 29.69 2.60 9.56
C ALA A 386 29.31 3.28 10.89
N SER A 387 28.66 4.45 10.83
CA SER A 387 28.13 5.16 12.00
C SER A 387 27.04 4.39 12.76
N LEU A 388 26.44 3.38 12.12
CA LEU A 388 25.41 2.53 12.72
C LEU A 388 25.97 1.20 13.22
N SER A 389 27.30 1.04 13.27
CA SER A 389 27.92 -0.23 13.66
C SER A 389 27.43 -0.74 15.02
N VAL A 390 27.20 -2.03 15.09
CA VAL A 390 26.76 -2.77 16.27
C VAL A 390 27.77 -3.87 16.58
N LEU A 391 27.75 -4.41 17.80
CA LEU A 391 28.61 -5.54 18.15
C LEU A 391 28.00 -6.83 17.60
N ASP A 392 28.80 -7.58 16.86
CA ASP A 392 28.44 -8.91 16.41
C ASP A 392 28.15 -9.83 17.62
N PRO A 393 27.04 -10.58 17.64
CA PRO A 393 26.69 -11.45 18.76
C PRO A 393 27.75 -12.51 19.09
N GLU A 394 28.47 -13.03 18.10
CA GLU A 394 29.44 -14.11 18.26
C GLU A 394 30.87 -13.57 18.37
N GLU A 395 31.30 -12.78 17.40
CA GLU A 395 32.69 -12.29 17.33
C GLU A 395 32.98 -11.14 18.29
N LYS A 396 31.93 -10.48 18.81
CA LYS A 396 32.02 -9.27 19.66
C LYS A 396 32.81 -8.12 19.01
N LYS A 397 32.88 -8.08 17.68
CA LYS A 397 33.51 -7.00 16.91
C LYS A 397 32.47 -6.04 16.33
N PRO A 398 32.82 -4.76 16.11
CA PRO A 398 31.94 -3.83 15.40
C PRO A 398 31.69 -4.27 13.96
N VAL A 399 30.42 -4.39 13.58
CA VAL A 399 29.97 -4.69 12.22
C VAL A 399 28.85 -3.73 11.82
N THR A 400 28.80 -3.36 10.54
CA THR A 400 27.66 -2.61 10.00
C THR A 400 26.38 -3.45 10.11
N PRO A 401 25.21 -2.87 10.46
CA PRO A 401 23.96 -3.62 10.62
C PRO A 401 23.60 -4.55 9.45
N VAL A 402 23.94 -4.17 8.21
CA VAL A 402 23.67 -4.99 7.02
C VAL A 402 24.38 -6.36 7.04
N GLN A 403 25.48 -6.52 7.78
CA GLN A 403 26.14 -7.83 7.94
C GLN A 403 25.26 -8.81 8.71
N LEU A 404 24.41 -8.30 9.61
CA LEU A 404 23.45 -9.10 10.36
C LEU A 404 22.14 -9.34 9.58
N CYS A 405 22.03 -8.81 8.36
CA CYS A 405 20.88 -8.98 7.45
C CYS A 405 21.29 -9.68 6.14
N PRO A 406 21.68 -10.98 6.20
CA PRO A 406 22.16 -11.72 5.04
C PRO A 406 21.15 -11.80 3.88
N ILE A 407 19.85 -11.86 4.15
CA ILE A 407 18.82 -11.90 3.10
C ILE A 407 18.80 -10.56 2.37
N LEU A 408 18.67 -9.44 3.09
CA LEU A 408 18.70 -8.11 2.49
C LEU A 408 19.99 -7.87 1.69
N LYS A 409 21.15 -8.21 2.28
CA LYS A 409 22.47 -8.09 1.63
C LYS A 409 22.53 -8.89 0.33
N THR A 410 21.99 -10.10 0.32
CA THR A 410 21.98 -10.97 -0.86
C THR A 410 21.02 -10.45 -1.93
N LEU A 411 19.82 -10.01 -1.55
CA LEU A 411 18.88 -9.37 -2.45
C LEU A 411 19.47 -8.12 -3.11
N HIS A 412 20.23 -7.31 -2.37
CA HIS A 412 20.92 -6.16 -2.94
C HIS A 412 21.98 -6.57 -3.97
N LYS A 413 22.77 -7.61 -3.69
CA LYS A 413 23.77 -8.13 -4.62
C LYS A 413 23.15 -8.72 -5.90
N ILE A 414 21.97 -9.34 -5.79
CA ILE A 414 21.22 -9.87 -6.94
C ILE A 414 20.60 -8.72 -7.75
N LEU A 415 19.80 -7.88 -7.11
CA LEU A 415 18.89 -6.94 -7.80
C LEU A 415 19.58 -5.64 -8.21
N ILE A 416 20.50 -5.13 -7.39
CA ILE A 416 21.10 -3.81 -7.57
C ILE A 416 22.51 -3.92 -8.16
N LYS A 417 23.40 -4.67 -7.49
CA LYS A 417 24.79 -4.83 -7.96
C LYS A 417 24.91 -5.81 -9.12
N ARG A 418 23.95 -6.73 -9.28
CA ARG A 418 23.94 -7.79 -10.31
C ARG A 418 25.20 -8.68 -10.24
N GLU A 419 25.73 -8.85 -9.04
CA GLU A 419 26.95 -9.63 -8.76
C GLU A 419 26.66 -11.11 -8.52
N LEU A 420 25.43 -11.43 -8.11
CA LEU A 420 25.02 -12.78 -7.73
C LEU A 420 23.79 -13.21 -8.52
N PRO A 421 23.68 -14.49 -8.89
CA PRO A 421 22.48 -15.03 -9.50
C PRO A 421 21.40 -15.28 -8.43
N THR A 422 20.16 -15.54 -8.86
CA THR A 422 19.03 -15.73 -7.96
C THR A 422 19.22 -16.87 -6.95
N GLU A 423 19.96 -17.91 -7.32
CA GLU A 423 20.30 -19.08 -6.50
C GLU A 423 21.08 -18.70 -5.23
N ALA A 424 21.77 -17.55 -5.24
CA ALA A 424 22.53 -17.09 -4.09
C ALA A 424 21.64 -16.85 -2.86
N ILE A 425 20.34 -16.60 -3.03
CA ILE A 425 19.41 -16.46 -1.90
C ILE A 425 19.29 -17.76 -1.08
N LEU A 426 19.38 -18.92 -1.74
CA LEU A 426 19.40 -20.22 -1.07
C LEU A 426 20.75 -20.49 -0.43
N GLN A 427 21.84 -20.09 -1.08
CA GLN A 427 23.19 -20.25 -0.53
C GLN A 427 23.33 -19.46 0.76
N ALA A 428 22.82 -18.22 0.81
CA ALA A 428 22.82 -17.39 2.01
C ALA A 428 22.05 -18.02 3.19
N LEU A 429 21.01 -18.80 2.92
CA LEU A 429 20.26 -19.54 3.95
C LEU A 429 20.88 -20.89 4.33
N ARG A 430 21.77 -21.43 3.48
CA ARG A 430 22.46 -22.70 3.71
C ARG A 430 23.87 -22.52 4.27
N ASP A 431 24.25 -21.28 4.56
CA ASP A 431 25.50 -20.98 5.23
C ASP A 431 25.48 -21.61 6.63
N GLU A 432 26.36 -22.58 6.87
CA GLU A 432 26.46 -23.29 8.16
C GLU A 432 26.91 -22.36 9.30
N THR A 433 27.45 -21.19 8.96
CA THR A 433 27.85 -20.15 9.92
C THR A 433 26.74 -19.11 10.16
N MET A 434 25.54 -19.31 9.60
CA MET A 434 24.44 -18.38 9.77
C MET A 434 23.90 -18.40 11.21
N ASN A 435 23.92 -17.24 11.86
CA ASN A 435 23.39 -17.07 13.22
C ASN A 435 21.90 -17.49 13.33
N ASP A 436 21.53 -17.98 14.52
CA ASP A 436 20.13 -18.24 14.86
C ASP A 436 19.32 -16.92 14.74
N PRO A 437 18.17 -16.91 14.01
CA PRO A 437 17.22 -15.79 14.01
C PRO A 437 16.93 -15.20 15.40
N ARG A 438 16.93 -16.03 16.44
CA ARG A 438 16.74 -15.64 17.84
C ARG A 438 17.79 -14.65 18.31
N ASP A 439 19.06 -14.86 17.99
CA ASP A 439 20.15 -14.01 18.48
C ASP A 439 20.01 -12.59 17.95
N ARG A 440 19.57 -12.47 16.70
CA ARG A 440 19.23 -11.18 16.08
C ARG A 440 18.09 -10.48 16.81
N ILE A 441 17.04 -11.22 17.22
CA ILE A 441 15.91 -10.67 17.97
C ILE A 441 16.35 -10.21 19.37
N VAL A 442 17.19 -10.99 20.05
CA VAL A 442 17.73 -10.63 21.37
C VAL A 442 18.58 -9.36 21.28
N LEU A 443 19.42 -9.24 20.25
CA LEU A 443 20.21 -8.03 19.99
C LEU A 443 19.32 -6.81 19.76
N ALA A 444 18.27 -6.97 18.94
CA ALA A 444 17.32 -5.92 18.61
C ALA A 444 16.58 -5.36 19.84
N GLN A 445 16.28 -6.21 20.81
CA GLN A 445 15.55 -5.84 22.04
C GLN A 445 16.42 -5.15 23.11
N SER A 446 17.70 -4.90 22.82
CA SER A 446 18.58 -4.17 23.74
C SER A 446 18.37 -2.65 23.61
N HIS A 447 18.31 -1.92 24.73
CA HIS A 447 18.05 -0.48 24.73
C HIS A 447 19.14 0.36 24.02
N ALA A 448 20.35 -0.20 23.86
CA ALA A 448 21.46 0.46 23.16
C ALA A 448 21.30 0.45 21.62
N PHE A 449 20.22 -0.15 21.11
CA PHE A 449 20.04 -0.45 19.70
C PHE A 449 19.25 0.63 18.92
N TYR A 450 18.39 1.40 19.59
CA TYR A 450 17.57 2.45 18.97
C TYR A 450 18.39 3.70 18.56
N ARG A 451 18.13 4.23 17.36
CA ARG A 451 18.80 5.42 16.79
C ARG A 451 17.76 6.45 16.26
N PRO A 452 17.28 7.41 17.09
CA PRO A 452 16.25 8.40 16.69
C PRO A 452 16.67 9.29 15.51
N SER A 453 17.97 9.58 15.38
CA SER A 453 18.53 10.37 14.28
C SER A 453 18.24 9.80 12.91
N LEU A 454 17.98 8.49 12.80
CA LEU A 454 17.62 7.82 11.55
C LEU A 454 16.23 8.21 11.03
N LEU A 455 15.43 8.91 11.82
CA LEU A 455 14.14 9.47 11.43
C LEU A 455 14.16 11.00 11.34
N GLY A 456 15.33 11.62 11.46
CA GLY A 456 15.48 13.08 11.53
C GLY A 456 15.03 13.68 12.87
N GLN A 457 14.92 12.87 13.92
CA GLN A 457 14.68 13.36 15.29
C GLN A 457 16.04 13.66 15.97
N PRO A 458 16.12 14.72 16.80
CA PRO A 458 17.36 15.14 17.46
C PRO A 458 17.91 14.12 18.47
#